data_AF-A0A966XC16-F1
#
_entry.id   AF-A0A966XC16-F1
#
_cell.length_a   1.000
_cell.length_b   1.000
_cell.length_c   1.000
_cell.angle_alpha   90.00
_cell.angle_beta   90.00
_cell.angle_gamma   90.00
#
_symmetry.space_group_name_H-M   'P 1'
#
loop_
_entity.id
_entity.type
_entity.pdbx_description
1 polymer ?
#
loop_
_entity_poly.entity_id
_entity_poly.type
_entity_poly.pdbx_seq_one_letter_code
_entity_poly.pdbx_strand_id
1 'polypeptide(L)'
;MRINYNNASLQAQRGLDASEMVRQRASGQLSSGLRINQAADDTAGMAVSEKLKNQVRGLNQAQRNVQDGISLLQTAEGGLTEIHSILARMRELAVQGANDTLVTADRL
;
A
#
# COMPACT_ATOMS: atom_id res chain seq x y z
N MET A 1 -14.92 -14.04 -65.97
CA MET A 1 -15.10 -13.05 -64.88
C MET A 1 -16.59 -12.88 -64.63
N ARG A 2 -17.06 -13.16 -63.41
CA ARG A 2 -18.47 -12.90 -63.02
C ARG A 2 -18.53 -11.53 -62.35
N ILE A 3 -19.39 -10.64 -62.85
CA ILE A 3 -19.51 -9.24 -62.42
C ILE A 3 -20.23 -9.09 -61.07
N ASN A 4 -20.97 -10.12 -60.62
CA ASN A 4 -21.84 -10.04 -59.44
C ASN A 4 -21.13 -10.16 -58.08
N TYR A 5 -19.87 -10.60 -58.04
CA TYR A 5 -19.10 -10.69 -56.81
C TYR A 5 -17.61 -10.52 -57.08
N ASN A 6 -16.99 -9.60 -56.36
CA ASN A 6 -15.54 -9.36 -56.43
C ASN A 6 -14.85 -10.02 -55.23
N ASN A 7 -14.49 -11.29 -55.40
CA ASN A 7 -13.83 -12.06 -54.34
C ASN A 7 -12.45 -11.50 -53.97
N ALA A 8 -11.71 -10.93 -54.95
CA ALA A 8 -10.41 -10.32 -54.69
C ALA A 8 -10.54 -9.05 -53.81
N SER A 9 -11.54 -8.22 -54.07
CA SER A 9 -11.86 -7.06 -53.23
C SER A 9 -12.29 -7.47 -51.82
N LEU A 10 -13.11 -8.52 -51.69
CA LEU A 10 -13.53 -9.04 -50.39
C LEU A 10 -12.35 -9.61 -49.58
N GLN A 11 -11.41 -10.30 -50.24
CA GLN A 11 -10.19 -10.79 -49.59
C GLN A 11 -9.28 -9.64 -49.15
N ALA A 12 -9.12 -8.61 -49.98
CA ALA A 12 -8.38 -7.41 -49.64
C ALA A 12 -9.01 -6.67 -48.44
N GLN A 13 -10.35 -6.56 -48.39
CA GLN A 13 -11.05 -5.95 -47.27
C GLN A 13 -10.82 -6.71 -45.96
N ARG A 14 -10.90 -8.04 -45.97
CA ARG A 14 -10.61 -8.87 -44.77
C ARG A 14 -9.17 -8.69 -44.28
N GLY A 15 -8.22 -8.54 -45.20
CA GLY A 15 -6.82 -8.25 -44.87
C GLY A 15 -6.63 -6.86 -44.24
N LEU A 16 -7.33 -5.85 -44.77
CA LEU A 16 -7.36 -4.50 -44.21
C LEU A 16 -7.98 -4.48 -42.81
N ASP A 17 -9.12 -5.15 -42.62
CA ASP A 17 -9.80 -5.23 -41.31
C ASP A 17 -8.89 -5.88 -40.26
N ALA A 18 -8.16 -6.94 -40.64
CA ALA A 18 -7.18 -7.58 -39.76
C ALA A 18 -6.01 -6.64 -39.39
N SER A 19 -5.50 -5.89 -40.36
CA SER A 19 -4.41 -4.91 -40.14
C SER A 19 -4.88 -3.76 -39.23
N GLU A 20 -6.09 -3.26 -39.44
CA GLU A 20 -6.67 -2.19 -38.64
C GLU A 20 -6.90 -2.63 -37.19
N MET A 21 -7.35 -3.87 -36.95
CA MET A 21 -7.45 -4.42 -35.59
C MET A 21 -6.09 -4.48 -34.86
N VAL A 22 -5.02 -4.88 -35.55
CA VAL A 22 -3.66 -4.91 -34.96
C VAL A 22 -3.18 -3.49 -34.65
N ARG A 23 -3.42 -2.54 -35.56
CA ARG A 23 -3.08 -1.12 -35.37
C ARG A 23 -3.80 -0.52 -34.16
N GLN A 24 -5.09 -0.81 -34.01
CA GLN A 24 -5.89 -0.36 -32.87
C GLN A 24 -5.37 -0.92 -31.54
N ARG A 25 -5.02 -2.22 -31.47
CA ARG A 25 -4.40 -2.80 -30.27
C ARG A 25 -3.07 -2.16 -29.92
N ALA A 26 -2.19 -1.96 -30.91
CA ALA A 26 -0.90 -1.31 -30.71
C ALA A 26 -1.07 0.13 -30.22
N SER A 27 -1.99 0.90 -30.80
CA SER A 27 -2.33 2.25 -30.33
C SER A 27 -2.85 2.25 -28.88
N GLY A 28 -3.66 1.26 -28.50
CA GLY A 28 -4.14 1.11 -27.12
C GLY A 28 -3.01 0.83 -26.13
N GLN A 29 -2.10 -0.09 -26.47
CA GLN A 29 -0.91 -0.40 -25.66
C GLN A 29 -0.02 0.83 -25.49
N LEU A 30 0.28 1.55 -26.58
CA LEU A 30 1.05 2.78 -26.54
C LEU A 30 0.38 3.86 -25.67
N SER A 31 -0.93 4.07 -25.81
CA SER A 31 -1.66 5.06 -25.02
C SER A 31 -1.72 4.73 -23.53
N SER A 32 -1.78 3.45 -23.18
CA SER A 32 -1.84 2.98 -21.79
C SER A 32 -0.48 2.88 -21.10
N GLY A 33 0.59 2.73 -21.89
CA GLY A 33 1.92 2.33 -21.42
C GLY A 33 2.00 0.88 -20.90
N LEU A 34 0.92 0.10 -20.96
CA LEU A 34 0.88 -1.28 -20.49
C LEU A 34 0.93 -2.25 -21.67
N ARG A 35 1.74 -3.31 -21.51
CA ARG A 35 1.83 -4.40 -22.50
C ARG A 35 0.54 -5.24 -22.54
N ILE A 36 -0.10 -5.44 -21.39
CA ILE A 36 -1.33 -6.23 -21.25
C ILE A 36 -2.45 -5.26 -20.85
N ASN A 37 -3.32 -4.93 -21.80
CA ASN A 37 -4.44 -4.01 -21.58
C ASN A 37 -5.77 -4.73 -21.40
N GLN A 38 -5.97 -5.84 -22.09
CA GLN A 38 -7.17 -6.65 -21.97
C GLN A 38 -6.82 -8.01 -21.38
N ALA A 39 -7.71 -8.54 -20.54
CA ALA A 39 -7.56 -9.90 -20.02
C ALA A 39 -7.55 -10.95 -21.17
N ALA A 40 -8.15 -10.62 -22.31
CA ALA A 40 -8.14 -11.45 -23.52
C ALA A 40 -6.77 -11.55 -24.21
N ASP A 41 -5.87 -10.57 -23.99
CA ASP A 41 -4.53 -10.56 -24.61
C ASP A 41 -3.57 -11.55 -23.90
N ASP A 42 -3.67 -11.67 -22.58
CA ASP A 42 -2.89 -12.59 -21.75
C ASP A 42 -3.57 -12.78 -20.37
N THR A 43 -4.40 -13.83 -20.25
CA THR A 43 -5.16 -14.10 -19.01
C THR A 43 -4.24 -14.45 -17.84
N ALA A 44 -3.15 -15.18 -18.11
CA ALA A 44 -2.21 -15.61 -17.08
C ALA A 44 -1.34 -14.44 -16.58
N GLY A 45 -0.82 -13.64 -17.52
CA GLY A 45 -0.05 -12.43 -17.21
C GLY A 45 -0.88 -11.38 -16.50
N MET A 46 -2.15 -11.21 -16.88
CA MET A 46 -3.09 -10.32 -16.17
C MET A 46 -3.36 -10.82 -14.74
N ALA A 47 -3.62 -12.12 -14.55
CA ALA A 47 -3.88 -12.68 -13.23
C ALA A 47 -2.68 -12.50 -12.27
N VAL A 48 -1.45 -12.72 -12.75
CA VAL A 48 -0.23 -12.48 -11.97
C VAL A 48 -0.07 -10.99 -11.68
N SER A 49 -0.30 -10.12 -12.66
CA SER A 49 -0.18 -8.67 -12.49
C SER A 49 -1.17 -8.13 -11.44
N GLU A 50 -2.42 -8.60 -11.46
CA GLU A 50 -3.42 -8.23 -10.46
C GLU A 50 -3.09 -8.81 -9.07
N LYS A 51 -2.57 -10.05 -9.00
CA LYS A 51 -2.07 -10.61 -7.74
C LYS A 51 -0.95 -9.74 -7.15
N LEU A 52 0.01 -9.31 -7.96
CA LEU A 52 1.11 -8.45 -7.53
C LEU A 52 0.59 -7.06 -7.11
N LYS A 53 -0.32 -6.45 -7.87
CA LYS A 53 -0.96 -5.18 -7.48
C LYS A 53 -1.66 -5.29 -6.13
N ASN A 54 -2.38 -6.39 -5.89
CA ASN A 54 -3.04 -6.65 -4.61
C ASN A 54 -2.03 -6.83 -3.47
N GLN A 55 -0.94 -7.56 -3.71
CA GLN A 55 0.16 -7.68 -2.73
C GLN A 55 0.78 -6.32 -2.40
N VAL A 56 1.07 -5.49 -3.40
CA VAL A 56 1.60 -4.13 -3.18
C VAL A 56 0.64 -3.28 -2.35
N ARG A 57 -0.66 -3.34 -2.64
CA ARG A 57 -1.68 -2.65 -1.82
C ARG A 57 -1.70 -3.15 -0.38
N GLY A 58 -1.61 -4.47 -0.19
CA GLY A 58 -1.52 -5.09 1.14
C GLY A 58 -0.27 -4.65 1.91
N LEU A 59 0.89 -4.65 1.25
CA LEU A 59 2.16 -4.20 1.84
C LEU A 59 2.12 -2.71 2.21
N ASN A 60 1.53 -1.86 1.36
CA ASN A 60 1.36 -0.44 1.66
C ASN A 60 0.46 -0.20 2.89
N GLN A 61 -0.59 -1.02 3.06
CA GLN A 61 -1.41 -0.95 4.28
C GLN A 61 -0.65 -1.48 5.50
N ALA A 62 0.08 -2.58 5.35
CA ALA A 62 0.91 -3.13 6.44
C ALA A 62 1.95 -2.11 6.91
N GLN A 63 2.59 -1.39 5.98
CA GLN A 63 3.54 -0.32 6.31
C GLN A 63 2.88 0.80 7.12
N ARG A 64 1.67 1.24 6.75
CA ARG A 64 0.90 2.23 7.54
C ARG A 64 0.59 1.69 8.93
N ASN A 65 0.09 0.46 9.04
CA ASN A 65 -0.21 -0.16 10.32
C ASN A 65 1.02 -0.26 11.24
N VAL A 66 2.19 -0.59 10.67
CA VAL A 66 3.46 -0.62 11.41
C VAL A 66 3.82 0.78 11.90
N GLN A 67 3.68 1.82 11.07
CA GLN A 67 3.97 3.19 11.47
C GLN A 67 3.03 3.69 12.58
N ASP A 68 1.75 3.32 12.52
CA ASP A 68 0.78 3.62 13.57
C ASP A 68 1.15 2.90 14.88
N GLY A 69 1.56 1.62 14.78
CA GLY A 69 2.08 0.85 15.92
C GLY A 69 3.31 1.47 16.55
N ILE A 70 4.26 1.95 15.74
CA ILE A 70 5.44 2.69 16.24
C ILE A 70 5.02 3.96 16.96
N SER A 71 4.08 4.73 16.40
CA SER A 71 3.59 5.98 17.01
C SER A 71 2.91 5.73 18.36
N LEU A 72 2.14 4.64 18.46
CA LEU A 72 1.54 4.20 19.71
C LEU A 72 2.60 3.81 20.75
N LEU A 73 3.61 3.03 20.35
CA LEU A 73 4.71 2.64 21.23
C LEU A 73 5.50 3.85 21.73
N GLN A 74 5.82 4.81 20.86
CA GLN A 74 6.49 6.05 21.26
C GLN A 74 5.67 6.85 22.28
N THR A 75 4.35 6.92 22.09
CA THR A 75 3.44 7.58 23.05
C THR A 75 3.45 6.86 24.40
N ALA A 76 3.41 5.52 24.38
CA ALA A 76 3.49 4.71 25.58
C ALA A 76 4.85 4.85 26.29
N GLU A 77 5.96 4.85 25.56
CA GLU A 77 7.31 5.06 26.09
C GLU A 77 7.44 6.43 26.77
N GLY A 78 6.93 7.50 26.14
CA GLY A 78 6.91 8.83 26.75
C GLY A 78 6.12 8.87 28.06
N GLY A 79 4.95 8.23 28.09
CA GLY A 79 4.16 8.11 29.33
C GLY A 79 4.87 7.30 30.42
N LEU A 80 5.57 6.21 30.06
CA LEU A 80 6.34 5.41 30.99
C LEU A 80 7.56 6.17 31.54
N THR A 81 8.19 7.04 30.75
CA THR A 81 9.27 7.93 31.22
C THR A 81 8.78 8.88 32.32
N GLU A 82 7.59 9.45 32.18
CA GLU A 82 6.98 10.30 33.22
C GLU A 82 6.66 9.50 34.48
N ILE A 83 6.04 8.31 34.34
CA ILE A 83 5.76 7.43 35.48
C ILE A 83 7.06 7.07 36.22
N HIS A 84 8.14 6.78 35.49
CA HIS A 84 9.44 6.48 36.08
C HIS A 84 9.98 7.66 36.90
N SER A 85 9.88 8.87 36.36
CA SER A 85 10.30 10.10 37.04
C SER A 85 9.48 10.36 38.31
N ILE A 86 8.16 10.15 38.27
CA ILE A 86 7.27 10.27 39.44
C ILE A 86 7.63 9.22 40.50
N LEU A 87 7.86 7.96 40.11
CA LEU A 87 8.27 6.89 41.03
C LEU A 87 9.60 7.20 41.71
N ALA A 88 10.58 7.73 40.96
CA ALA A 88 11.85 8.17 41.53
C ALA A 88 11.63 9.28 42.57
N ARG A 89 10.80 10.29 42.25
CA ARG A 89 10.48 11.37 43.19
C ARG A 89 9.71 10.88 44.42
N MET A 90 8.75 9.97 44.26
CA MET A 90 8.03 9.36 45.39
C MET A 90 8.98 8.58 46.30
N ARG A 91 9.97 7.89 45.73
CA ARG A 91 11.00 7.19 46.51
C ARG A 91 11.87 8.17 47.31
N GLU A 92 12.29 9.28 46.70
CA GLU A 92 13.02 10.34 47.41
C GLU A 92 12.19 10.89 48.57
N LEU A 93 10.91 11.21 48.33
CA LEU A 93 10.00 11.73 49.36
C LEU A 93 9.76 10.71 50.48
N ALA A 94 9.62 9.43 50.15
CA ALA A 94 9.46 8.37 51.15
C ALA A 94 10.71 8.21 52.04
N VAL A 95 11.92 8.30 51.47
CA VAL A 95 13.17 8.28 52.24
C VAL A 95 13.33 9.54 53.08
N GLN A 96 12.97 10.71 52.54
CA GLN A 96 12.97 11.97 53.29
C GLN A 96 12.02 11.88 54.49
N GLY A 97 10.76 11.47 54.28
CA GLY A 97 9.74 11.33 55.34
C GLY A 97 10.01 10.23 56.37
N ALA A 98 10.92 9.30 56.09
CA ALA A 98 11.37 8.27 57.03
C ALA A 98 12.53 8.73 57.91
N ASN A 99 13.11 9.91 57.68
CA ASN A 99 14.14 10.48 58.53
C ASN A 99 13.51 11.21 59.74
N ASP A 100 13.83 10.75 60.95
CA ASP A 100 13.22 11.15 62.24
C ASP A 100 13.38 12.64 62.63
N THR A 101 14.13 13.43 61.86
CA THR A 101 14.31 14.88 62.11
C THR A 101 13.15 15.74 61.61
N LEU A 102 12.21 15.18 60.83
CA LEU A 102 11.04 15.90 60.34
C LEU A 102 9.93 15.92 61.40
N VAL A 103 9.52 17.12 61.83
CA VAL A 103 8.39 17.29 62.77
C VAL A 103 7.11 16.82 62.06
N THR A 104 6.09 16.38 62.80
CA THR A 104 4.81 15.87 62.25
C THR A 104 4.16 16.80 61.21
N ALA A 105 4.49 18.10 61.22
CA ALA A 105 4.06 19.09 60.24
C ALA A 105 4.73 18.97 58.86
N ASP A 106 5.94 18.40 58.76
CA ASP A 106 6.66 18.21 57.48
C ASP A 106 6.34 16.86 56.80
N ARG A 107 5.62 15.97 57.49
CA ARG A 107 5.28 14.61 57.03
C ARG A 107 3.88 14.49 56.40
N LEU A 108 3.06 15.54 56.43
CA LEU A 108 1.71 15.66 55.84
C LEU A 108 1.74 16.55 54.60
#